data_AF-A0A2K4MJ09-F1
#
_entry.id   AF-A0A2K4MJ09-F1
#
_cell.length_a   1.000
_cell.length_b   1.000
_cell.length_c   1.000
_cell.angle_alpha   90.00
_cell.angle_beta   90.00
_cell.angle_gamma   90.00
#
_symmetry.space_group_name_H-M   'P 1'
#
loop_
_entity.id
_entity.type
_entity.pdbx_description
1 polymer ?
#
loop_
_entity_poly.entity_id
_entity_poly.type
_entity_poly.pdbx_seq_one_letter_code
_entity_poly.pdbx_strand_id
1 'polypeptide(L)'
;MTHLPRRFVFALLTLLMAVQVQAASQQAIDGTASGKVQQVGFRAMILKQAIQYNLAGTARNTEEQTVQFSLQGKDKRLQDALARIRRGTDKSADVKISTRDGIFDPALRTFTVTGWTSTSRHITKPYNLVFTLRQDDKKISKKEAKQEYCAILKNTLDPDDWKKAEPGCQAR
;
A
#
# COMPACT_ATOMS: atom_id res chain seq x y z
N MET A 1 17.60 -80.52 0.27
CA MET A 1 16.32 -79.78 0.23
C MET A 1 16.25 -78.97 1.52
N THR A 2 16.74 -77.72 1.47
CA THR A 2 15.95 -76.48 1.69
C THR A 2 15.38 -76.40 3.12
N HIS A 3 15.72 -75.39 3.94
CA HIS A 3 15.07 -74.08 3.86
C HIS A 3 15.86 -72.93 4.54
N LEU A 4 15.63 -71.74 3.97
CA LEU A 4 16.17 -70.40 4.21
C LEU A 4 15.91 -69.81 5.62
N PRO A 5 16.75 -68.85 6.07
CA PRO A 5 16.49 -68.03 7.26
C PRO A 5 15.50 -66.88 6.97
N ARG A 6 14.61 -66.64 7.93
CA ARG A 6 13.54 -65.62 7.89
C ARG A 6 14.15 -64.24 8.19
N ARG A 7 14.31 -63.40 7.18
CA ARG A 7 14.80 -62.02 7.31
C ARG A 7 13.71 -61.12 7.90
N PHE A 8 14.08 -60.36 8.93
CA PHE A 8 13.33 -59.20 9.41
C PHE A 8 13.30 -58.12 8.32
N VAL A 9 12.12 -57.64 7.95
CA VAL A 9 11.94 -56.45 7.10
C VAL A 9 11.42 -55.34 7.99
N PHE A 10 12.29 -54.39 8.33
CA PHE A 10 11.89 -53.09 8.87
C PHE A 10 11.42 -52.22 7.70
N ALA A 11 10.11 -52.00 7.58
CA ALA A 11 9.56 -51.02 6.66
C ALA A 11 9.63 -49.63 7.32
N LEU A 12 10.61 -48.82 6.92
CA LEU A 12 10.74 -47.43 7.34
C LEU A 12 9.81 -46.57 6.48
N LEU A 13 8.59 -46.33 6.97
CA LEU A 13 7.62 -45.45 6.32
C LEU A 13 8.02 -43.98 6.57
N THR A 14 8.70 -43.36 5.60
CA THR A 14 9.05 -41.92 5.66
C THR A 14 7.88 -41.10 5.13
N LEU A 15 7.14 -40.48 6.04
CA LEU A 15 6.02 -39.58 5.72
C LEU A 15 6.58 -38.22 5.25
N LEU A 16 6.61 -38.00 3.93
CA LEU A 16 6.91 -36.69 3.34
C LEU A 16 5.72 -35.73 3.56
N MET A 17 5.82 -34.88 4.58
CA MET A 17 4.93 -33.72 4.74
C MET A 17 5.28 -32.68 3.66
N ALA A 18 4.52 -32.66 2.56
CA ALA A 18 4.58 -31.58 1.60
C ALA A 18 3.98 -30.31 2.23
N VAL A 19 4.83 -29.40 2.69
CA VAL A 19 4.42 -28.05 3.05
C VAL A 19 4.00 -27.35 1.76
N GLN A 20 2.69 -27.24 1.52
CA GLN A 20 2.18 -26.40 0.44
C GLN A 20 2.41 -24.94 0.82
N VAL A 21 3.44 -24.32 0.22
CA VAL A 21 3.61 -22.87 0.26
C VAL A 21 2.49 -22.28 -0.58
N GLN A 22 1.41 -21.83 0.08
CA GLN A 22 0.32 -21.15 -0.60
C GLN A 22 0.84 -19.82 -1.15
N ALA A 23 0.95 -19.73 -2.48
CA ALA A 23 1.37 -18.50 -3.14
C ALA A 23 0.37 -17.38 -2.79
N ALA A 24 0.88 -16.24 -2.31
CA ALA A 24 0.05 -15.09 -1.97
C ALA A 24 -0.75 -14.64 -3.20
N SER A 25 -2.08 -14.66 -3.10
CA SER A 25 -2.97 -14.23 -4.19
C SER A 25 -2.90 -12.72 -4.41
N GLN A 26 -2.93 -12.33 -5.68
CA GLN A 26 -3.11 -10.94 -6.09
C GLN A 26 -4.58 -10.58 -5.93
N GLN A 27 -4.85 -9.39 -5.39
CA GLN A 27 -6.20 -8.88 -5.15
C GLN A 27 -6.26 -7.38 -5.44
N ALA A 28 -7.48 -6.88 -5.63
CA ALA A 28 -7.78 -5.47 -5.69
C ALA A 28 -8.95 -5.15 -4.75
N ILE A 29 -8.90 -4.00 -4.10
CA ILE A 29 -9.97 -3.46 -3.24
C ILE A 29 -10.27 -2.04 -3.67
N ASP A 30 -11.55 -1.74 -3.83
CA ASP A 30 -12.07 -0.39 -3.87
C ASP A 30 -12.54 0.01 -2.47
N GLY A 31 -12.20 1.21 -2.04
CA GLY A 31 -12.57 1.73 -0.73
C GLY A 31 -13.03 3.18 -0.75
N THR A 32 -13.91 3.51 0.19
CA THR A 32 -14.31 4.88 0.50
C THR A 32 -14.05 5.15 1.97
N ALA A 33 -13.33 6.23 2.26
CA ALA A 33 -13.14 6.75 3.60
C ALA A 33 -14.04 7.97 3.83
N SER A 34 -14.79 7.97 4.92
CA SER A 34 -15.61 9.11 5.36
C SER A 34 -15.25 9.53 6.79
N GLY A 35 -15.84 10.65 7.26
CA GLY A 35 -15.47 11.33 8.50
C GLY A 35 -14.60 12.55 8.22
N LYS A 36 -13.78 12.98 9.19
CA LYS A 36 -12.81 14.06 8.97
C LYS A 36 -11.57 13.50 8.27
N VAL A 37 -11.65 13.31 6.95
CA VAL A 37 -10.59 12.66 6.14
C VAL A 37 -9.99 13.58 5.06
N GLN A 38 -10.59 14.72 4.77
CA GLN A 38 -10.03 15.72 3.84
C GLN A 38 -9.18 16.77 4.56
N GLN A 39 -8.21 17.37 3.84
CA GLN A 39 -7.31 18.42 4.36
C GLN A 39 -6.46 18.02 5.59
N VAL A 40 -6.47 16.75 5.97
CA VAL A 40 -5.72 16.19 7.13
C VAL A 40 -4.52 15.35 6.72
N GLY A 41 -4.14 15.38 5.44
CA GLY A 41 -3.04 14.58 4.90
C GLY A 41 -3.38 13.10 4.68
N PHE A 42 -4.68 12.73 4.66
CA PHE A 42 -5.12 11.34 4.52
C PHE A 42 -4.66 10.70 3.20
N ARG A 43 -4.84 11.38 2.06
CA ARG A 43 -4.34 10.90 0.76
C ARG A 43 -2.81 10.73 0.73
N ALA A 44 -2.07 11.64 1.37
CA ALA A 44 -0.63 11.50 1.51
C ALA A 44 -0.23 10.30 2.39
N MET A 45 -1.03 9.99 3.42
CA MET A 45 -0.85 8.78 4.23
C MET A 45 -1.12 7.51 3.41
N ILE A 46 -2.20 7.47 2.59
CA ILE A 46 -2.48 6.35 1.69
C ILE A 46 -1.33 6.15 0.70
N LEU A 47 -0.84 7.21 0.06
CA LEU A 47 0.31 7.14 -0.86
C LEU A 47 1.54 6.55 -0.17
N LYS A 48 1.84 6.97 1.06
CA LYS A 48 2.95 6.36 1.83
C LYS A 48 2.73 4.88 2.13
N GLN A 49 1.49 4.43 2.33
CA GLN A 49 1.21 2.99 2.45
C GLN A 49 1.41 2.26 1.12
N ALA A 50 0.95 2.85 0.01
CA ALA A 50 1.17 2.29 -1.32
C ALA A 50 2.66 2.14 -1.64
N ILE A 51 3.45 3.17 -1.35
CA ILE A 51 4.91 3.15 -1.42
C ILE A 51 5.50 2.06 -0.50
N GLN A 52 5.12 2.07 0.78
CA GLN A 52 5.69 1.17 1.78
C GLN A 52 5.48 -0.31 1.43
N TYR A 53 4.30 -0.62 0.90
CA TYR A 53 3.84 -1.98 0.62
C TYR A 53 3.92 -2.38 -0.86
N ASN A 54 4.43 -1.51 -1.73
CA ASN A 54 4.50 -1.70 -3.18
C ASN A 54 3.13 -2.02 -3.80
N LEU A 55 2.11 -1.21 -3.50
CA LEU A 55 0.73 -1.38 -3.99
C LEU A 55 0.41 -0.37 -5.08
N ALA A 56 -0.30 -0.83 -6.11
CA ALA A 56 -0.82 0.03 -7.17
C ALA A 56 -2.26 0.46 -6.84
N GLY A 57 -2.77 1.47 -7.54
CA GLY A 57 -4.14 1.96 -7.37
C GLY A 57 -4.24 3.48 -7.40
N THR A 58 -5.20 4.03 -6.66
CA THR A 58 -5.49 5.47 -6.69
C THR A 58 -5.96 6.00 -5.35
N ALA A 59 -5.86 7.32 -5.15
CA ALA A 59 -6.61 8.01 -4.11
C ALA A 59 -7.02 9.43 -4.55
N ARG A 60 -8.28 9.80 -4.34
CA ARG A 60 -8.81 11.14 -4.65
C ARG A 60 -9.82 11.60 -3.61
N ASN A 61 -9.90 12.91 -3.40
CA ASN A 61 -11.01 13.50 -2.66
C ASN A 61 -12.23 13.54 -3.59
N THR A 62 -13.42 13.40 -3.02
CA THR A 62 -14.68 13.64 -3.72
C THR A 62 -15.34 14.92 -3.22
N GLU A 63 -16.37 15.37 -3.93
CA GLU A 63 -17.15 16.57 -3.57
C GLU A 63 -17.99 16.33 -2.31
N GLU A 64 -18.37 15.07 -2.04
CA GLU A 64 -19.12 14.63 -0.86
C GLU A 64 -18.25 14.51 0.40
N GLN A 65 -17.12 15.20 0.45
CA GLN A 65 -16.17 15.21 1.58
C GLN A 65 -15.58 13.83 1.94
N THR A 66 -15.60 12.87 1.00
CA THR A 66 -14.99 11.55 1.19
C THR A 66 -13.63 11.43 0.50
N VAL A 67 -12.89 10.35 0.79
CA VAL A 67 -11.73 9.93 0.00
C VAL A 67 -12.03 8.57 -0.63
N GLN A 68 -12.08 8.53 -1.96
CA GLN A 68 -12.11 7.27 -2.71
C GLN A 68 -10.69 6.79 -2.96
N PHE A 69 -10.46 5.49 -2.80
CA PHE A 69 -9.18 4.87 -3.09
C PHE A 69 -9.36 3.47 -3.68
N SER A 70 -8.36 3.04 -4.45
CA SER A 70 -8.20 1.64 -4.85
C SER A 70 -6.81 1.17 -4.46
N LEU A 71 -6.69 -0.10 -4.07
CA LEU A 71 -5.42 -0.75 -3.77
C LEU A 71 -5.39 -2.10 -4.46
N GLN A 72 -4.28 -2.43 -5.12
CA GLN A 72 -4.05 -3.78 -5.64
C GLN A 72 -2.63 -4.26 -5.36
N GLY A 73 -2.52 -5.56 -5.13
CA GLY A 73 -1.28 -6.25 -4.80
C GLY A 73 -1.53 -7.54 -4.03
N LYS A 74 -0.47 -8.09 -3.43
CA LYS A 74 -0.55 -9.32 -2.64
C LYS A 74 -1.41 -9.11 -1.39
N ASP A 75 -2.33 -10.05 -1.14
CA ASP A 75 -3.34 -9.98 -0.07
C ASP A 75 -2.79 -9.45 1.27
N LYS A 76 -1.77 -10.11 1.84
CA LYS A 76 -1.17 -9.69 3.13
C LYS A 76 -0.78 -8.20 3.17
N ARG A 77 -0.21 -7.68 2.08
CA ARG A 77 0.25 -6.28 2.01
C ARG A 77 -0.91 -5.31 1.89
N LEU A 78 -1.92 -5.72 1.11
CA LEU A 78 -3.16 -4.98 0.96
C LEU A 78 -3.86 -4.85 2.32
N GLN A 79 -4.03 -5.96 3.05
CA GLN A 79 -4.66 -5.95 4.37
C GLN A 79 -3.85 -5.13 5.40
N ASP A 80 -2.53 -5.26 5.41
CA ASP A 80 -1.65 -4.45 6.27
C ASP A 80 -1.82 -2.94 6.00
N ALA A 81 -1.86 -2.53 4.72
CA ALA A 81 -2.08 -1.15 4.32
C ALA A 81 -3.49 -0.67 4.71
N LEU A 82 -4.52 -1.48 4.44
CA LEU A 82 -5.91 -1.18 4.80
C LEU A 82 -6.09 -1.02 6.32
N ALA A 83 -5.45 -1.86 7.12
CA ALA A 83 -5.44 -1.74 8.57
C ALA A 83 -4.82 -0.41 9.02
N ARG A 84 -3.77 0.07 8.34
CA ARG A 84 -3.23 1.42 8.61
C ARG A 84 -4.20 2.51 8.17
N ILE A 85 -4.86 2.36 7.03
CA ILE A 85 -5.82 3.35 6.51
C ILE A 85 -7.01 3.54 7.46
N ARG A 86 -7.54 2.44 8.00
CA ARG A 86 -8.63 2.47 9.02
C ARG A 86 -8.27 3.30 10.26
N ARG A 87 -6.99 3.36 10.65
CA ARG A 87 -6.54 4.20 11.78
C ARG A 87 -6.47 5.70 11.46
N GLY A 88 -6.45 6.08 10.18
CA GLY A 88 -6.37 7.48 9.76
C GLY A 88 -5.07 8.21 10.13
N THR A 89 -5.14 9.53 10.25
CA THR A 89 -4.03 10.41 10.65
C THR A 89 -4.33 11.03 12.01
N ASP A 90 -3.32 11.60 12.67
CA ASP A 90 -3.52 12.28 13.96
C ASP A 90 -4.49 13.48 13.85
N LYS A 91 -4.74 13.98 12.64
CA LYS A 91 -5.67 15.09 12.36
C LYS A 91 -7.05 14.64 11.90
N SER A 92 -7.22 13.35 11.59
CA SER A 92 -8.52 12.79 11.20
C SER A 92 -9.33 12.37 12.41
N ALA A 93 -10.65 12.33 12.26
CA ALA A 93 -11.59 11.92 13.28
C ALA A 93 -12.75 11.14 12.64
N ASP A 94 -13.37 10.24 13.41
CA ASP A 94 -14.54 9.45 13.00
C ASP A 94 -14.36 8.72 11.66
N VAL A 95 -13.15 8.19 11.44
CA VAL A 95 -12.78 7.52 10.19
C VAL A 95 -13.59 6.25 10.04
N LYS A 96 -14.45 6.22 9.02
CA LYS A 96 -15.18 5.01 8.60
C LYS A 96 -14.68 4.60 7.22
N ILE A 97 -14.36 3.32 7.06
CA ILE A 97 -13.91 2.75 5.80
C ILE A 97 -14.95 1.72 5.34
N SER A 98 -15.53 1.94 4.16
CA SER A 98 -16.26 0.90 3.42
C SER A 98 -15.36 0.36 2.31
N THR A 99 -15.43 -0.95 2.07
CA THR A 99 -14.65 -1.62 1.01
C THR A 99 -15.51 -2.60 0.25
N ARG A 100 -15.14 -2.84 -1.00
CA ARG A 100 -15.64 -3.92 -1.85
C ARG A 100 -14.48 -4.50 -2.65
N ASP A 101 -14.69 -5.66 -3.25
CA ASP A 101 -13.74 -6.23 -4.20
C ASP A 101 -13.59 -5.29 -5.40
N GLY A 102 -12.33 -5.03 -5.77
CA GLY A 102 -11.97 -4.27 -6.96
C GLY A 102 -11.65 -5.18 -8.13
N ILE A 103 -11.55 -4.61 -9.33
CA ILE A 103 -11.09 -5.32 -10.52
C ILE A 103 -9.56 -5.28 -10.54
N PHE A 104 -8.91 -6.44 -10.52
CA PHE A 104 -7.45 -6.54 -10.59
C PHE A 104 -6.97 -6.30 -12.02
N ASP A 105 -6.08 -5.31 -12.19
CA ASP A 105 -5.42 -5.04 -13.48
C ASP A 105 -3.93 -5.43 -13.42
N PRO A 106 -3.48 -6.50 -14.10
CA PRO A 106 -2.08 -6.91 -14.10
C PRO A 106 -1.13 -5.88 -14.75
N ALA A 107 -1.64 -4.99 -15.60
CA ALA A 107 -0.86 -3.94 -16.26
C ALA A 107 -0.71 -2.68 -15.41
N LEU A 108 -1.50 -2.52 -14.34
CA LEU A 108 -1.41 -1.33 -13.48
C LEU A 108 -0.15 -1.36 -12.62
N ARG A 109 0.80 -0.48 -12.97
CA ARG A 109 2.11 -0.36 -12.33
C ARG A 109 2.29 0.89 -11.48
N THR A 110 1.23 1.64 -11.22
CA THR A 110 1.31 2.92 -10.52
C THR A 110 0.29 3.05 -9.40
N PHE A 111 0.63 3.84 -8.38
CA PHE A 111 -0.33 4.43 -7.46
C PHE A 111 -0.40 5.94 -7.68
N THR A 112 -1.59 6.47 -7.94
CA THR A 112 -1.78 7.90 -8.24
C THR A 112 -2.68 8.58 -7.21
N VAL A 113 -2.16 9.61 -6.55
CA VAL A 113 -3.00 10.58 -5.82
C VAL A 113 -3.40 11.68 -6.78
N THR A 114 -4.69 11.82 -7.04
CA THR A 114 -5.22 12.84 -7.97
C THR A 114 -5.51 14.15 -7.23
N GLY A 115 -5.10 15.28 -7.78
CA GLY A 115 -5.43 16.62 -7.27
C GLY A 115 -4.94 16.85 -5.83
N TRP A 116 -3.70 16.46 -5.54
CA TRP A 116 -3.06 16.71 -4.26
C TRP A 116 -2.85 18.22 -4.04
N THR A 117 -3.21 18.68 -2.84
CA THR A 117 -2.97 20.04 -2.33
C THR A 117 -2.57 19.94 -0.86
N SER A 118 -2.07 21.04 -0.28
CA SER A 118 -1.64 21.06 1.12
C SER A 118 -2.00 22.39 1.81
N THR A 119 -3.10 22.39 2.55
CA THR A 119 -3.56 23.57 3.32
C THR A 119 -2.50 24.08 4.30
N SER A 120 -1.86 23.20 5.07
CA SER A 120 -0.85 23.60 6.07
C SER A 120 0.45 24.17 5.48
N ARG A 121 0.60 24.12 4.16
CA ARG A 121 1.77 24.64 3.43
C ARG A 121 1.38 25.72 2.42
N HIS A 122 0.10 26.11 2.38
CA HIS A 122 -0.44 27.05 1.40
C HIS A 122 -0.14 26.64 -0.06
N ILE A 123 -0.27 25.35 -0.36
CA ILE A 123 -0.19 24.80 -1.73
C ILE A 123 -1.62 24.56 -2.21
N THR A 124 -2.11 25.43 -3.07
CA THR A 124 -3.49 25.43 -3.60
C THR A 124 -3.58 24.88 -5.01
N LYS A 125 -2.49 24.96 -5.79
CA LYS A 125 -2.40 24.32 -7.11
C LYS A 125 -2.48 22.80 -6.95
N PRO A 126 -3.39 22.12 -7.69
CA PRO A 126 -3.52 20.67 -7.61
C PRO A 126 -2.40 19.97 -8.38
N TYR A 127 -1.85 18.89 -7.80
CA TYR A 127 -0.82 18.05 -8.43
C TYR A 127 -1.23 16.57 -8.43
N ASN A 128 -0.88 15.84 -9.47
CA ASN A 128 -1.00 14.38 -9.47
C ASN A 128 0.31 13.77 -8.98
N LEU A 129 0.29 13.15 -7.80
CA LEU A 129 1.47 12.46 -7.27
C LEU A 129 1.43 11.01 -7.72
N VAL A 130 2.48 10.58 -8.42
CA VAL A 130 2.55 9.24 -9.01
C VAL A 130 3.71 8.46 -8.38
N PHE A 131 3.40 7.31 -7.80
CA PHE A 131 4.37 6.31 -7.40
C PHE A 131 4.36 5.17 -8.42
N THR A 132 5.52 4.79 -8.95
CA THR A 132 5.67 3.61 -9.82
C THR A 132 6.15 2.43 -9.00
N LEU A 133 5.48 1.28 -9.15
CA LEU A 133 5.82 0.06 -8.42
C LEU A 133 7.27 -0.36 -8.68
N ARG A 134 7.98 -0.68 -7.60
CA ARG A 134 9.31 -1.27 -7.64
C ARG A 134 9.28 -2.64 -8.31
N GLN A 135 10.41 -3.03 -8.89
CA GLN A 135 10.61 -4.39 -9.40
C GLN A 135 10.66 -5.40 -8.27
N ASP A 136 11.37 -5.06 -7.19
CA ASP A 136 11.27 -5.83 -5.97
C ASP A 136 9.93 -5.57 -5.29
N ASP A 137 9.48 -6.60 -4.61
CA ASP A 137 8.20 -6.63 -3.96
C ASP A 137 8.36 -6.46 -2.45
N LYS A 138 9.51 -5.97 -1.98
CA LYS A 138 9.79 -5.93 -0.54
C LYS A 138 9.02 -4.77 0.10
N LYS A 139 8.53 -5.04 1.31
CA LYS A 139 8.06 -3.99 2.21
C LYS A 139 9.29 -3.19 2.63
N ILE A 140 9.20 -1.87 2.52
CA ILE A 140 10.24 -0.95 3.01
C ILE A 140 9.84 -0.35 4.35
N SER A 141 10.79 0.30 5.02
CA SER A 141 10.54 1.01 6.27
C SER A 141 9.69 2.26 6.04
N LYS A 142 9.10 2.80 7.12
CA LYS A 142 8.39 4.09 7.07
C LYS A 142 9.31 5.24 6.65
N LYS A 143 10.59 5.16 7.01
CA LYS A 143 11.61 6.16 6.67
C LYS A 143 11.89 6.17 5.16
N GLU A 144 12.12 4.99 4.58
CA GLU A 144 12.32 4.85 3.13
C GLU A 144 11.05 5.27 2.35
N ALA A 145 9.87 4.88 2.83
CA ALA A 145 8.63 5.31 2.20
C ALA A 145 8.43 6.84 2.24
N LYS A 146 8.89 7.51 3.31
CA LYS A 146 8.89 8.97 3.42
C LYS A 146 9.91 9.61 2.45
N GLN A 147 11.08 9.01 2.29
CA GLN A 147 12.10 9.48 1.33
C GLN A 147 11.55 9.42 -0.10
N GLU A 148 10.95 8.30 -0.48
CA GLU A 148 10.32 8.12 -1.81
C GLU A 148 9.16 9.11 -2.02
N TYR A 149 8.28 9.27 -1.03
CA TYR A 149 7.23 10.28 -1.07
C TYR A 149 7.78 11.70 -1.29
N CYS A 150 8.91 12.02 -0.66
CA CYS A 150 9.57 13.31 -0.81
C CYS A 150 10.24 13.49 -2.18
N ALA A 151 10.79 12.42 -2.75
CA ALA A 151 11.30 12.44 -4.13
C ALA A 151 10.16 12.70 -5.13
N ILE A 152 9.00 12.05 -4.94
CA ILE A 152 7.80 12.29 -5.76
C ILE A 152 7.37 13.76 -5.66
N LEU A 153 7.30 14.33 -4.46
CA LEU A 153 6.97 15.75 -4.29
C LEU A 153 7.97 16.66 -5.03
N LYS A 154 9.27 16.45 -4.81
CA LYS A 154 10.33 17.26 -5.43
C LYS A 154 10.26 17.23 -6.96
N ASN A 155 9.95 16.08 -7.53
CA ASN A 155 9.89 15.90 -8.98
C ASN A 155 8.56 16.36 -9.60
N THR A 156 7.52 16.58 -8.79
CA THR A 156 6.17 16.91 -9.28
C THR A 156 5.80 18.38 -9.08
N LEU A 157 6.20 18.96 -7.95
CA LEU A 157 5.85 20.34 -7.59
C LEU A 157 6.67 21.33 -8.41
N ASP A 158 6.09 22.49 -8.71
CA ASP A 158 6.89 23.60 -9.22
C ASP A 158 7.87 24.11 -8.14
N PRO A 159 8.91 24.89 -8.51
CA PRO A 159 9.96 25.29 -7.56
C PRO A 159 9.44 26.03 -6.32
N ASP A 160 8.40 26.87 -6.46
CA ASP A 160 7.85 27.65 -5.37
C ASP A 160 7.05 26.77 -4.40
N ASP A 161 6.25 25.83 -4.90
CA ASP A 161 5.52 24.89 -4.07
C ASP A 161 6.44 23.82 -3.45
N TRP A 162 7.52 23.42 -4.14
CA TRP A 162 8.54 22.55 -3.57
C TRP A 162 9.19 23.21 -2.34
N LYS A 163 9.58 24.48 -2.42
CA LYS A 163 10.17 25.22 -1.29
C LYS A 163 9.27 25.21 -0.05
N LYS A 164 7.94 25.23 -0.22
CA LYS A 164 6.96 25.10 0.87
C LYS A 164 6.85 23.67 1.42
N ALA A 165 7.07 22.66 0.57
CA ALA A 165 6.97 21.24 0.93
C ALA A 165 8.24 20.66 1.56
N GLU A 166 9.41 21.14 1.12
CA GLU A 166 10.74 20.65 1.47
C GLU A 166 10.99 20.51 2.99
N PRO A 167 10.60 21.46 3.87
CA PRO A 167 10.83 21.31 5.31
C PRO A 167 10.16 20.06 5.90
N GLY A 168 9.04 19.63 5.33
CA GLY A 168 8.34 18.40 5.74
C GLY A 168 9.08 17.12 5.36
N CYS A 169 10.09 17.23 4.50
CA CYS A 169 10.98 16.16 4.07
C CYS A 169 12.29 16.11 4.86
N GLN A 170 12.66 17.21 5.54
CA GLN A 170 13.94 17.36 6.23
C GLN A 170 13.90 17.02 7.74
N ALA A 171 12.72 16.72 8.32
CA ALA A 171 12.59 16.55 9.78
C ALA A 171 12.00 15.20 10.24
N ARG A 172 12.76 14.53 11.13
CA ARG A 172 12.52 13.35 11.98
C ARG A 172 12.19 12.01 11.33
#